data_AF-E9UZN7-F1
#
_entry.id   AF-E9UZN7-F1
#
_cell.length_a   1.000
_cell.length_b   1.000
_cell.length_c   1.000
_cell.angle_alpha   90.00
_cell.angle_beta   90.00
_cell.angle_gamma   90.00
#
_symmetry.space_group_name_H-M   'P 1'
#
loop_
_entity.id
_entity.type
_entity.pdbx_description
1 polymer ?
#
loop_
_entity_poly.entity_id
_entity_poly.type
_entity_poly.pdbx_seq_one_letter_code
_entity_poly.pdbx_strand_id
1 'polypeptide(L)' 'MLRRTLAHMFWIILLLVAAAVGGYVFRVPIVAKLTGQPRSRIERHIGPKAKRLP' A
#
# COMPACT_ATOMS: atom_id res chain seq x y z
N MET A 1 -17.85 -26.68 13.46
CA MET A 1 -16.85 -26.56 12.37
C MET A 1 -16.88 -25.20 11.65
N LEU A 2 -18.05 -24.64 11.33
CA LEU A 2 -18.21 -23.39 10.53
C LEU A 2 -17.46 -22.15 11.07
N ARG A 3 -17.45 -21.92 12.39
CA ARG A 3 -16.79 -20.75 13.02
C ARG A 3 -15.27 -20.69 12.80
N ARG A 4 -14.62 -21.85 12.71
CA ARG A 4 -13.16 -21.92 12.53
C ARG A 4 -12.79 -21.49 11.10
N THR A 5 -13.55 -21.94 10.11
CA THR A 5 -13.35 -21.58 8.70
C THR A 5 -13.57 -20.08 8.46
N LEU A 6 -14.63 -19.50 9.06
CA LEU A 6 -14.89 -18.06 9.01
C LEU A 6 -13.74 -17.23 9.61
N ALA A 7 -13.16 -17.68 10.74
CA ALA A 7 -12.00 -17.03 11.32
C ALA A 7 -10.77 -17.08 10.39
N HIS A 8 -10.53 -18.20 9.71
CA HIS A 8 -9.42 -18.32 8.76
C HIS A 8 -9.61 -17.39 7.56
N MET A 9 -10.82 -17.34 6.99
CA MET A 9 -11.13 -16.43 5.89
C MET A 9 -10.99 -14.96 6.30
N PHE A 10 -11.44 -14.61 7.51
CA PHE A 10 -11.27 -13.27 8.06
C PHE A 10 -9.79 -12.87 8.16
N TRP A 11 -8.94 -13.74 8.71
CA TRP A 11 -7.50 -13.49 8.80
C TRP A 11 -6.84 -13.35 7.43
N ILE A 12 -7.23 -14.16 6.44
CA ILE A 12 -6.71 -14.06 5.08
C ILE A 12 -7.10 -12.72 4.44
N ILE A 13 -8.37 -12.32 4.58
CA ILE A 13 -8.85 -11.03 4.07
C ILE A 13 -8.12 -9.89 4.77
N LEU A 14 -7.96 -9.95 6.09
CA LEU A 14 -7.25 -8.96 6.87
C LEU A 14 -5.79 -8.83 6.42
N LEU A 15 -5.12 -9.96 6.18
CA LEU A 15 -3.75 -10.01 5.68
C LEU A 15 -3.63 -9.35 4.29
N LEU A 16 -4.56 -9.65 3.38
CA LEU A 16 -4.59 -9.06 2.04
C LEU A 16 -4.79 -7.55 2.10
N VAL A 17 -5.72 -7.07 2.94
CA VAL A 17 -5.96 -5.63 3.12
C VAL A 17 -4.72 -4.97 3.72
N ALA A 18 -4.12 -5.55 4.75
CA ALA A 18 -2.90 -5.03 5.38
C ALA A 18 -1.74 -4.95 4.37
N ALA A 19 -1.54 -5.99 3.54
CA ALA A 19 -0.53 -6.00 2.50
C ALA A 19 -0.78 -4.92 1.43
N ALA A 20 -2.02 -4.74 0.99
CA ALA A 20 -2.40 -3.71 0.02
C ALA A 20 -2.16 -2.30 0.58
N VAL A 21 -2.58 -2.05 1.82
CA VAL A 21 -2.38 -0.75 2.50
C VAL A 21 -0.90 -0.48 2.72
N GLY A 22 -0.15 -1.48 3.21
CA GLY A 22 1.29 -1.37 3.39
C GLY A 22 2.02 -1.06 2.08
N GLY A 23 1.70 -1.79 1.01
CA GLY A 23 2.22 -1.51 -0.33
C GLY A 23 1.91 -0.08 -0.78
N TYR A 24 0.69 0.41 -0.58
CA TYR A 24 0.29 1.76 -0.97
C TYR A 24 1.02 2.85 -0.17
N VAL A 25 1.12 2.71 1.14
CA VAL A 25 1.77 3.69 2.03
C VAL A 25 3.28 3.70 1.80
N PHE A 26 3.90 2.54 1.68
CA PHE A 26 5.34 2.42 1.55
C PHE A 26 5.86 2.46 0.11
N ARG A 27 4.99 2.61 -0.91
CA ARG A 27 5.41 2.66 -2.33
C ARG A 27 6.52 3.69 -2.59
N VAL A 28 6.35 4.91 -2.08
CA VAL A 28 7.29 6.03 -2.31
C VAL A 28 8.63 5.78 -1.62
N PRO A 29 8.69 5.47 -0.31
CA PRO A 29 9.96 5.20 0.35
C PRO A 29 10.65 3.94 -0.18
N ILE A 30 9.90 2.91 -0.60
CA ILE A 30 10.48 1.70 -1.23
C ILE A 30 11.15 2.08 -2.56
N VAL A 31 10.43 2.77 -3.44
CA VAL A 31 10.99 3.20 -4.74
C VAL A 31 12.15 4.17 -4.54
N ALA A 32 12.10 5.05 -3.54
CA ALA A 32 13.19 5.97 -3.22
C ALA A 32 14.45 5.24 -2.74
N LYS A 33 14.29 4.21 -1.91
CA LYS A 33 15.40 3.37 -1.47
C LYS A 33 16.00 2.56 -2.63
N LEU A 34 15.17 2.00 -3.50
CA LEU A 34 15.64 1.17 -4.63
C LEU A 34 16.34 2.00 -5.71
N THR A 35 15.86 3.21 -5.97
CA THR A 35 16.40 4.07 -7.06
C THR A 35 17.47 5.05 -6.58
N GLY A 36 17.69 5.18 -5.27
CA GLY A 36 18.58 6.19 -4.68
C GLY A 36 18.11 7.64 -4.91
N GLN A 37 16.90 7.84 -5.43
CA GLN A 37 16.38 9.16 -5.75
C GLN A 37 15.73 9.82 -4.52
N PRO A 38 15.80 11.17 -4.41
CA PRO A 38 15.14 11.89 -3.33
C PRO A 38 13.62 11.69 -3.39
N ARG A 39 13.00 11.50 -2.22
CA ARG A 39 11.55 11.25 -2.09
C ARG A 39 10.70 12.28 -2.83
N SER A 40 11.10 13.55 -2.80
CA SER A 40 10.39 14.65 -3.49
C SER A 40 10.30 14.47 -5.01
N ARG A 41 11.32 13.86 -5.65
CA ARG A 41 11.30 13.56 -7.08
C ARG A 41 10.33 12.43 -7.39
N ILE A 42 10.29 11.40 -6.56
CA ILE A 42 9.41 10.25 -6.74
C ILE A 42 7.96 10.61 -6.41
N GLU A 43 7.71 11.43 -5.40
CA GLU A 43 6.36 11.93 -5.09
C GLU A 43 5.78 12.73 -6.25
N ARG A 44 6.58 13.49 -7.01
CA ARG A 44 6.12 14.16 -8.23
C ARG A 44 5.69 13.20 -9.33
N HIS A 45 6.28 12.00 -9.41
CA HIS A 45 6.01 11.03 -10.48
C HIS A 45 4.99 9.95 -10.09
N ILE A 46 4.99 9.52 -8.81
CA ILE A 46 4.26 8.35 -8.29
C ILE A 46 3.44 8.70 -7.03
N GLY A 47 3.61 9.89 -6.48
CA GLY A 47 2.75 10.39 -5.41
C GLY A 47 1.30 10.47 -5.91
N PRO A 48 0.32 10.50 -4.97
CA PRO A 48 -1.05 10.70 -5.37
C PRO A 48 -1.09 12.03 -6.12
N LYS A 49 -1.38 12.00 -7.44
CA LYS A 49 -1.80 13.20 -8.13
C LYS A 49 -3.04 13.61 -7.38
N ALA A 50 -2.91 14.56 -6.45
CA ALA A 50 -4.03 15.23 -5.86
C ALA A 50 -4.84 15.67 -7.07
N LYS A 51 -5.94 14.94 -7.31
CA LYS A 51 -6.89 15.28 -8.34
C LYS A 51 -7.25 16.69 -7.92
N ARG A 52 -6.74 17.68 -8.65
CA ARG A 52 -7.28 19.04 -8.59
C ARG A 52 -8.71 18.83 -9.03
N LEU A 53 -9.55 18.54 -8.05
CA LEU A 53 -10.98 18.64 -8.19
C LEU A 53 -11.19 20.13 -8.53
N PRO A 54 -11.80 20.41 -9.69
CA PRO A 54 -12.04 21.77 -10.14
C PRO A 54 -12.83 22.57 -9.10
#